data_AF-A0A4Q3V1N9-F1
#
_entry.id   AF-A0A4Q3V1N9-F1
#
_cell.length_a   1.000
_cell.length_b   1.000
_cell.length_c   1.000
_cell.angle_alpha   90.00
_cell.angle_beta   90.00
_cell.angle_gamma   90.00
#
_symmetry.space_group_name_H-M   'P 1'
#
loop_
_entity.id
_entity.type
_entity.pdbx_description
1 polymer ?
#
loop_
_entity_poly.entity_id
_entity_poly.type
_entity_poly.pdbx_seq_one_letter_code
_entity_poly.pdbx_strand_id
1 'polypeptide(L)'
;MKRSSQTAWIAGLAALVVGQGVMQQTAVFPRWKKDYSPMRNGNSAMIAQGLSPDQMVFALAGFREMLAGILWVRADSFFDTGNYDAILPIVRLVTILDPHQIDVFTTGMWHIAYNFTDEEQRSDRRYIPNALALGRQGYLNNPDTYELYFETGWTWYHKIDDNYGKAVGLFEEAYKKKDMLPARKNLLSVALQKDGQVDKALENYYGLLATADKLARSKDSQFSDKSNRDTLELNIDTLLIRMSQRGYFASKRGESLNGYDVTPPFDVGFSAKATVVDPRVLKIEGTWNVLPVGTRIRVVLRDANYPGAGPATQEWDASEAVNLDPPKDLTYMQDQLFVRNRKFSRKIDMSKDITMYPLTSKDYVLEFYYNPRSSPPHIQDKFGWNGEGMTDKNFLNTDVRKGTRVMFTSLRMTRDQLLKRGEWRDRTPTVKTANYVEVNNEYNKGDALLDVPSLLGGK
;
A
#
# COMPACT_ATOMS: atom_id res chain seq x y z
N MET A 1 52.65 43.48 35.88
CA MET A 1 52.62 41.99 35.91
C MET A 1 51.24 41.35 35.58
N LYS A 2 50.28 42.01 34.90
CA LYS A 2 49.00 41.35 34.51
C LYS A 2 48.85 40.95 33.03
N ARG A 3 49.57 41.57 32.09
CA ARG A 3 49.46 41.26 30.64
C ARG A 3 49.95 39.87 30.23
N SER A 4 50.96 39.29 30.89
CA SER A 4 51.43 37.92 30.60
C SER A 4 50.37 36.86 30.89
N SER A 5 49.48 37.10 31.87
CA SER A 5 48.34 36.21 32.10
C SER A 5 47.37 36.22 30.92
N GLN A 6 47.06 37.39 30.35
CA GLN A 6 46.14 37.49 29.20
C GLN A 6 46.69 36.79 27.95
N THR A 7 47.99 36.92 27.65
CA THR A 7 48.58 36.16 26.53
C THR A 7 48.64 34.65 26.80
N ALA A 8 48.88 34.22 28.03
CA ALA A 8 48.77 32.81 28.42
C ALA A 8 47.33 32.29 28.29
N TRP A 9 46.32 33.09 28.67
CA TRP A 9 44.91 32.75 28.48
C TRP A 9 44.53 32.64 27.00
N ILE A 10 45.00 33.55 26.14
CA ILE A 10 44.76 33.51 24.69
C ILE A 10 45.44 32.29 24.05
N ALA A 11 46.68 31.98 24.44
CA ALA A 11 47.38 30.78 23.97
C ALA A 11 46.72 29.48 24.45
N GLY A 12 46.25 29.45 25.70
CA GLY A 12 45.44 28.36 26.26
C GLY A 12 44.13 28.17 25.49
N LEU A 13 43.44 29.27 25.13
CA LEU A 13 42.25 29.24 24.28
C LEU A 13 42.54 28.70 22.88
N ALA A 14 43.64 29.11 22.25
CA ALA A 14 44.04 28.59 20.94
C ALA A 14 44.39 27.09 20.99
N ALA A 15 45.12 26.65 22.02
CA ALA A 15 45.41 25.23 22.26
C ALA A 15 44.14 24.43 22.56
N LEU A 16 43.18 25.00 23.30
CA LEU A 16 41.87 24.41 23.50
C LEU A 16 41.07 24.32 22.21
N VAL A 17 41.11 25.30 21.31
CA VAL A 17 40.43 25.24 19.99
C VAL A 17 41.06 24.19 19.07
N VAL A 18 42.39 24.09 19.01
CA VAL A 18 43.07 23.04 18.22
C VAL A 18 42.84 21.65 18.84
N GLY A 19 42.94 21.55 20.17
CA GLY A 19 42.62 20.34 20.92
C GLY A 19 41.15 19.95 20.76
N GLN A 20 40.23 20.92 20.69
CA GLN A 20 38.83 20.70 20.40
C GLN A 20 38.64 20.25 18.94
N GLY A 21 39.37 20.81 17.97
CA GLY A 21 39.35 20.35 16.57
C GLY A 21 39.84 18.92 16.39
N VAL A 22 40.96 18.55 17.04
CA VAL A 22 41.47 17.17 17.09
C VAL A 22 40.51 16.27 17.85
N MET A 23 39.98 16.68 19.00
CA MET A 23 38.98 15.92 19.76
C MET A 23 37.66 15.79 19.00
N GLN A 24 37.29 16.77 18.18
CA GLN A 24 36.21 16.65 17.20
C GLN A 24 36.60 15.53 16.25
N GLN A 25 37.65 15.69 15.46
CA GLN A 25 38.05 14.75 14.41
C GLN A 25 38.32 13.30 14.90
N THR A 26 38.77 13.13 16.15
CA THR A 26 39.19 11.83 16.73
C THR A 26 38.22 11.23 17.75
N ALA A 27 37.31 12.01 18.35
CA ALA A 27 36.39 11.50 19.39
C ALA A 27 34.93 11.97 19.24
N VAL A 28 34.65 13.25 19.00
CA VAL A 28 33.27 13.78 18.94
C VAL A 28 32.64 13.61 17.57
N PHE A 29 33.35 13.90 16.48
CA PHE A 29 32.89 13.58 15.12
C PHE A 29 32.76 12.06 14.93
N PRO A 30 33.70 11.20 15.39
CA PRO A 30 33.49 9.75 15.43
C PRO A 30 32.32 9.28 16.33
N ARG A 31 31.86 10.07 17.31
CA ARG A 31 30.65 9.78 18.10
C ARG A 31 29.37 10.36 17.49
N TRP A 32 29.41 11.56 16.93
CA TRP A 32 28.26 12.21 16.30
C TRP A 32 27.93 11.57 14.94
N LYS A 33 28.94 11.12 14.18
CA LYS A 33 28.80 10.20 13.04
C LYS A 33 28.21 8.85 13.45
N LYS A 34 28.55 8.37 14.65
CA LYS A 34 28.04 7.12 15.23
C LYS A 34 26.60 7.27 15.74
N ASP A 35 26.17 8.48 16.13
CA ASP A 35 24.94 8.67 16.90
C ASP A 35 23.83 9.53 16.22
N TYR A 36 24.06 10.70 15.54
CA TYR A 36 22.97 11.72 15.34
C TYR A 36 23.05 12.80 14.20
N SER A 37 23.47 12.59 12.93
CA SER A 37 23.71 13.75 12.01
C SER A 37 22.67 14.14 10.91
N PRO A 38 21.64 14.94 11.28
CA PRO A 38 20.99 15.98 10.43
C PRO A 38 21.71 17.36 10.40
N MET A 39 21.31 18.45 9.72
CA MET A 39 20.20 18.74 8.77
C MET A 39 20.57 19.83 7.72
N ARG A 40 19.62 20.23 6.84
CA ARG A 40 19.55 21.51 6.07
C ARG A 40 19.50 22.73 7.03
N ASN A 41 19.71 24.00 6.65
CA ASN A 41 19.59 24.78 5.40
C ASN A 41 20.64 25.92 5.38
N GLY A 42 20.94 26.56 4.23
CA GLY A 42 21.70 27.83 4.28
C GLY A 42 22.26 28.45 3.00
N ASN A 43 22.36 27.72 1.88
CA ASN A 43 22.49 28.34 0.55
C ASN A 43 22.15 27.33 -0.54
N SER A 44 21.27 27.75 -1.46
CA SER A 44 20.78 26.92 -2.56
C SER A 44 21.57 27.20 -3.83
N ALA A 45 22.42 26.25 -4.20
CA ALA A 45 22.75 26.00 -5.59
C ALA A 45 22.45 24.51 -5.83
N MET A 46 21.53 24.22 -6.76
CA MET A 46 21.29 22.84 -7.18
C MET A 46 22.60 22.26 -7.71
N ILE A 47 22.90 21.03 -7.32
CA ILE A 47 23.15 19.88 -8.22
C ILE A 47 23.38 20.34 -9.69
N ALA A 48 24.56 20.87 -9.98
CA ALA A 48 24.92 21.40 -11.30
C ALA A 48 26.19 20.79 -11.88
N GLN A 49 27.05 20.20 -11.03
CA GLN A 49 28.24 19.45 -11.44
C GLN A 49 28.38 18.22 -10.53
N GLY A 50 28.86 17.11 -11.11
CA GLY A 50 28.93 15.81 -10.43
C GLY A 50 29.88 15.80 -9.23
N LEU A 51 29.79 14.73 -8.43
CA LEU A 51 30.63 14.49 -7.25
C LEU A 51 32.09 14.85 -7.51
N SER A 52 32.68 15.68 -6.65
CA SER A 52 34.10 16.00 -6.79
C SER A 52 34.97 14.76 -6.53
N PRO A 53 36.16 14.64 -7.15
CA PRO A 53 37.08 13.54 -6.87
C PRO A 53 37.34 13.35 -5.37
N ASP A 54 37.44 14.43 -4.61
CA ASP A 54 37.61 14.40 -3.15
C ASP A 54 36.43 13.75 -2.44
N GLN A 55 35.18 14.03 -2.84
CA GLN A 55 33.98 13.38 -2.27
C GLN A 55 33.95 11.88 -2.57
N MET A 56 34.39 11.48 -3.77
CA MET A 56 34.53 10.07 -4.13
C MET A 56 35.66 9.39 -3.32
N VAL A 57 36.75 10.11 -3.02
CA VAL A 57 37.82 9.66 -2.10
C VAL A 57 37.33 9.58 -0.65
N PHE A 58 36.53 10.53 -0.15
CA PHE A 58 35.88 10.44 1.18
C PHE A 58 34.95 9.22 1.27
N ALA A 59 34.19 8.93 0.22
CA ALA A 59 33.37 7.72 0.14
C ALA A 59 34.20 6.42 0.07
N LEU A 60 35.45 6.47 -0.42
CA LEU A 60 36.38 5.34 -0.40
C LEU A 60 37.14 5.21 0.93
N ALA A 61 37.33 6.31 1.67
CA ALA A 61 38.11 6.38 2.91
C ALA A 61 37.30 6.15 4.21
N GLY A 62 36.17 5.44 4.15
CA GLY A 62 35.41 5.02 5.34
C GLY A 62 34.34 5.99 5.86
N PHE A 63 33.86 6.94 5.04
CA PHE A 63 32.79 7.88 5.41
C PHE A 63 31.43 7.56 4.77
N ARG A 64 31.25 6.36 4.17
CA ARG A 64 30.04 6.00 3.41
C ARG A 64 28.74 6.16 4.21
N GLU A 65 28.67 5.59 5.40
CA GLU A 65 27.53 5.69 6.33
C GLU A 65 27.19 7.15 6.70
N MET A 66 28.22 7.98 6.88
CA MET A 66 28.02 9.42 7.17
C MET A 66 27.46 10.16 5.95
N LEU A 67 27.98 9.87 4.77
CA LEU A 67 27.46 10.43 3.53
C LEU A 67 26.04 9.94 3.27
N ALA A 68 25.74 8.67 3.54
CA ALA A 68 24.41 8.08 3.50
C ALA A 68 23.45 8.83 4.44
N GLY A 69 23.85 9.07 5.70
CA GLY A 69 23.09 9.87 6.66
C GLY A 69 22.83 11.30 6.16
N ILE A 70 23.87 12.02 5.72
CA ILE A 70 23.73 13.39 5.18
C ILE A 70 22.82 13.45 3.95
N LEU A 71 22.90 12.44 3.07
CA LEU A 71 22.06 12.32 1.88
C LEU A 71 20.60 12.00 2.23
N TRP A 72 20.38 11.08 3.16
CA TRP A 72 19.04 10.69 3.61
C TRP A 72 18.31 11.86 4.29
N VAL A 73 19.03 12.60 5.13
CA VAL A 73 18.61 13.86 5.72
C VAL A 73 18.27 14.94 4.69
N ARG A 74 18.87 14.89 3.50
CA ARG A 74 18.48 15.76 2.37
C ARG A 74 17.22 15.23 1.67
N ALA A 75 17.00 13.92 1.63
CA ALA A 75 15.80 13.28 1.07
C ALA A 75 14.52 13.72 1.79
N ASP A 76 14.53 13.81 3.13
CA ASP A 76 13.44 14.32 3.98
C ASP A 76 12.75 15.56 3.37
N SER A 77 13.54 16.61 3.16
CA SER A 77 13.08 17.87 2.57
C SER A 77 12.65 17.81 1.08
N PHE A 78 12.93 16.72 0.38
CA PHE A 78 12.37 16.43 -0.95
C PHE A 78 11.03 15.68 -0.84
N PHE A 79 10.84 14.82 0.18
CA PHE A 79 9.54 14.22 0.48
C PHE A 79 8.52 15.30 0.86
N ASP A 80 8.90 16.25 1.73
CA ASP A 80 8.09 17.43 2.10
C ASP A 80 7.63 18.26 0.90
N THR A 81 8.50 18.41 -0.12
CA THR A 81 8.23 19.24 -1.30
C THR A 81 7.62 18.47 -2.47
N GLY A 82 7.37 17.16 -2.31
CA GLY A 82 6.80 16.30 -3.35
C GLY A 82 7.68 16.14 -4.59
N ASN A 83 8.98 16.48 -4.52
CA ASN A 83 9.90 16.38 -5.66
C ASN A 83 10.46 14.96 -5.77
N TYR A 84 9.58 14.01 -6.08
CA TYR A 84 9.87 12.59 -6.03
C TYR A 84 10.91 12.11 -7.07
N ASP A 85 11.03 12.79 -8.21
CA ASP A 85 12.08 12.51 -9.22
C ASP A 85 13.50 12.73 -8.66
N ALA A 86 13.68 13.73 -7.79
CA ALA A 86 14.96 13.98 -7.11
C ALA A 86 15.27 12.97 -5.99
N ILE A 87 14.26 12.25 -5.50
CA ILE A 87 14.38 11.34 -4.35
C ILE A 87 14.91 9.97 -4.76
N LEU A 88 14.45 9.41 -5.88
CA LEU A 88 14.84 8.07 -6.32
C LEU A 88 16.37 7.89 -6.40
N PRO A 89 17.16 8.82 -7.00
CA PRO A 89 18.61 8.70 -7.01
C PRO A 89 19.23 8.76 -5.61
N ILE A 90 18.64 9.53 -4.67
CA ILE A 90 19.11 9.65 -3.29
C ILE A 90 18.86 8.35 -2.52
N VAL A 91 17.62 7.83 -2.56
CA VAL A 91 17.27 6.51 -2.01
C VAL A 91 18.25 5.46 -2.52
N ARG A 92 18.48 5.41 -3.85
CA ARG A 92 19.39 4.43 -4.42
C ARG A 92 20.84 4.60 -3.94
N LEU A 93 21.35 5.83 -3.92
CA LEU A 93 22.73 6.12 -3.50
C LEU A 93 22.95 5.78 -2.01
N VAL A 94 22.00 6.13 -1.14
CA VAL A 94 22.05 5.80 0.30
C VAL A 94 22.07 4.28 0.48
N THR A 95 21.21 3.51 -0.20
CA THR A 95 21.19 2.02 -0.11
C THR A 95 22.45 1.33 -0.63
N ILE A 96 23.29 2.03 -1.42
CA ILE A 96 24.59 1.55 -1.90
C ILE A 96 25.72 1.93 -0.95
N LEU A 97 25.63 3.12 -0.33
CA LEU A 97 26.62 3.61 0.63
C LEU A 97 26.48 2.93 2.00
N ASP A 98 25.25 2.73 2.45
CA ASP A 98 24.89 2.04 3.69
C ASP A 98 23.79 1.01 3.40
N PRO A 99 24.15 -0.26 3.14
CA PRO A 99 23.18 -1.33 2.91
C PRO A 99 22.44 -1.78 4.18
N HIS A 100 22.84 -1.29 5.36
CA HIS A 100 22.26 -1.66 6.66
C HIS A 100 21.32 -0.58 7.23
N GLN A 101 21.21 0.59 6.60
CA GLN A 101 20.28 1.63 7.00
C GLN A 101 18.83 1.19 6.75
N ILE A 102 18.12 0.75 7.81
CA ILE A 102 16.75 0.24 7.73
C ILE A 102 15.78 1.29 7.17
N ASP A 103 15.89 2.54 7.65
CA ASP A 103 14.91 3.61 7.36
C ASP A 103 14.84 3.97 5.86
N VAL A 104 15.97 4.03 5.15
CA VAL A 104 15.92 4.30 3.70
C VAL A 104 15.21 3.20 2.92
N PHE A 105 15.31 1.94 3.35
CA PHE A 105 14.62 0.83 2.71
C PHE A 105 13.12 0.84 3.05
N THR A 106 12.73 1.06 4.31
CA THR A 106 11.31 1.09 4.72
C THR A 106 10.59 2.31 4.16
N THR A 107 11.08 3.51 4.48
CA THR A 107 10.50 4.80 4.06
C THR A 107 10.62 4.99 2.55
N GLY A 108 11.76 4.63 1.94
CA GLY A 108 11.93 4.66 0.48
C GLY A 108 10.94 3.75 -0.25
N MET A 109 10.82 2.48 0.15
CA MET A 109 9.84 1.54 -0.40
C MET A 109 8.41 2.08 -0.26
N TRP A 110 8.08 2.62 0.91
CA TRP A 110 6.75 3.19 1.16
C TRP A 110 6.46 4.36 0.20
N HIS A 111 7.34 5.36 0.08
CA HIS A 111 7.09 6.46 -0.85
C HIS A 111 7.02 6.01 -2.31
N ILE A 112 7.88 5.08 -2.75
CA ILE A 112 7.85 4.50 -4.10
C ILE A 112 6.52 3.81 -4.38
N ALA A 113 6.00 3.02 -3.43
CA ALA A 113 4.73 2.32 -3.60
C ALA A 113 3.50 3.22 -3.40
N TYR A 114 3.58 4.31 -2.64
CA TYR A 114 2.42 5.10 -2.21
C TYR A 114 2.26 6.48 -2.83
N ASN A 115 3.34 7.24 -3.03
CA ASN A 115 3.25 8.70 -3.19
C ASN A 115 3.53 9.23 -4.61
N PHE A 116 4.10 8.42 -5.50
CA PHE A 116 4.11 8.73 -6.93
C PHE A 116 2.68 8.66 -7.44
N THR A 117 2.00 9.80 -7.57
CA THR A 117 0.56 9.91 -7.81
C THR A 117 0.22 10.81 -9.00
N ASP A 118 -0.94 10.56 -9.60
CA ASP A 118 -1.57 11.50 -10.53
C ASP A 118 -2.25 12.67 -9.79
N GLU A 119 -2.76 13.65 -10.54
CA GLU A 119 -3.49 14.80 -9.96
C GLU A 119 -4.69 14.41 -9.08
N GLU A 120 -5.29 13.23 -9.28
CA GLU A 120 -6.39 12.71 -8.45
C GLU A 120 -5.89 11.87 -7.25
N GLN A 121 -4.60 11.91 -6.94
CA GLN A 121 -3.95 11.17 -5.85
C GLN A 121 -4.01 9.63 -6.00
N ARG A 122 -4.23 9.11 -7.21
CA ARG A 122 -4.09 7.68 -7.51
C ARG A 122 -2.62 7.38 -7.73
N SER A 123 -2.04 6.47 -6.95
CA SER A 123 -0.61 6.15 -7.12
C SER A 123 -0.33 5.26 -8.32
N ASP A 124 0.82 5.52 -8.95
CA ASP A 124 1.31 4.82 -10.11
C ASP A 124 1.74 3.40 -9.72
N ARG A 125 0.97 2.43 -10.22
CA ARG A 125 1.17 1.02 -9.93
C ARG A 125 2.44 0.47 -10.58
N ARG A 126 3.00 1.14 -11.59
CA ARG A 126 4.23 0.75 -12.28
C ARG A 126 5.47 0.82 -11.38
N TYR A 127 5.41 1.55 -10.26
CA TYR A 127 6.46 1.60 -9.24
C TYR A 127 6.41 0.47 -8.20
N ILE A 128 5.29 -0.28 -8.09
CA ILE A 128 5.15 -1.33 -7.06
C ILE A 128 6.24 -2.42 -7.18
N PRO A 129 6.61 -2.93 -8.38
CA PRO A 129 7.71 -3.88 -8.49
C PRO A 129 9.05 -3.33 -7.99
N ASN A 130 9.32 -2.06 -8.28
CA ASN A 130 10.54 -1.36 -7.86
C ASN A 130 10.60 -1.22 -6.32
N ALA A 131 9.45 -0.91 -5.69
CA ALA A 131 9.31 -0.87 -4.23
C ALA A 131 9.53 -2.26 -3.60
N LEU A 132 8.93 -3.33 -4.15
CA LEU A 132 9.10 -4.69 -3.65
C LEU A 132 10.54 -5.20 -3.80
N ALA A 133 11.21 -4.88 -4.92
CA ALA A 133 12.62 -5.19 -5.12
C ALA A 133 13.50 -4.47 -4.08
N LEU A 134 13.19 -3.20 -3.77
CA LEU A 134 13.88 -2.44 -2.74
C LEU A 134 13.68 -3.05 -1.34
N GLY A 135 12.44 -3.37 -0.96
CA GLY A 135 12.14 -4.07 0.29
C GLY A 135 12.86 -5.42 0.41
N ARG A 136 12.94 -6.18 -0.70
CA ARG A 136 13.70 -7.42 -0.80
C ARG A 136 15.20 -7.23 -0.59
N GLN A 137 15.81 -6.23 -1.25
CA GLN A 137 17.21 -5.91 -0.99
C GLN A 137 17.42 -5.55 0.50
N GLY A 138 16.50 -4.78 1.08
CA GLY A 138 16.53 -4.39 2.49
C GLY A 138 16.54 -5.61 3.44
N TYR A 139 15.56 -6.51 3.33
CA TYR A 139 15.45 -7.65 4.26
C TYR A 139 16.54 -8.73 4.06
N LEU A 140 17.15 -8.79 2.87
CA LEU A 140 18.31 -9.66 2.60
C LEU A 140 19.59 -9.09 3.21
N ASN A 141 19.78 -7.77 3.16
CA ASN A 141 20.90 -7.11 3.82
C ASN A 141 20.75 -7.08 5.36
N ASN A 142 19.52 -7.05 5.86
CA ASN A 142 19.20 -6.90 7.28
C ASN A 142 18.33 -8.06 7.78
N PRO A 143 18.85 -9.30 7.80
CA PRO A 143 18.07 -10.49 8.11
C PRO A 143 17.64 -10.60 9.58
N ASP A 144 18.30 -9.88 10.49
CA ASP A 144 18.05 -9.99 11.94
C ASP A 144 16.88 -9.15 12.45
N THR A 145 16.48 -8.11 11.72
CA THR A 145 15.33 -7.26 12.11
C THR A 145 14.01 -7.77 11.53
N TYR A 146 12.93 -7.61 12.29
CA TYR A 146 11.58 -7.84 11.79
C TYR A 146 11.10 -6.79 10.78
N GLU A 147 11.66 -5.58 10.82
CA GLU A 147 10.98 -4.40 10.27
C GLU A 147 10.84 -4.47 8.75
N LEU A 148 11.91 -4.83 8.03
CA LEU A 148 11.91 -4.87 6.57
C LEU A 148 11.08 -6.02 6.00
N TYR A 149 11.01 -7.16 6.69
CA TYR A 149 10.07 -8.23 6.38
C TYR A 149 8.63 -7.74 6.56
N PHE A 150 8.36 -7.05 7.68
CA PHE A 150 7.04 -6.52 7.98
C PHE A 150 6.60 -5.45 6.98
N GLU A 151 7.40 -4.42 6.69
CA GLU A 151 6.99 -3.33 5.78
C GLU A 151 6.83 -3.81 4.33
N THR A 152 7.63 -4.81 3.91
CA THR A 152 7.44 -5.45 2.60
C THR A 152 6.12 -6.25 2.59
N GLY A 153 5.82 -6.96 3.69
CA GLY A 153 4.54 -7.64 3.88
C GLY A 153 3.34 -6.68 3.94
N TRP A 154 3.52 -5.49 4.54
CA TRP A 154 2.53 -4.43 4.61
C TRP A 154 2.21 -3.86 3.21
N THR A 155 3.21 -3.74 2.35
CA THR A 155 3.01 -3.34 0.94
C THR A 155 2.12 -4.36 0.20
N TRP A 156 2.34 -5.66 0.40
CA TRP A 156 1.45 -6.72 -0.11
C TRP A 156 0.04 -6.66 0.50
N TYR A 157 -0.04 -6.52 1.82
CA TYR A 157 -1.29 -6.52 2.59
C TYR A 157 -2.20 -5.33 2.25
N HIS A 158 -1.63 -4.12 2.19
CA HIS A 158 -2.39 -2.87 2.14
C HIS A 158 -2.32 -2.16 0.78
N LYS A 159 -1.14 -2.06 0.15
CA LYS A 159 -1.02 -1.34 -1.13
C LYS A 159 -1.55 -2.14 -2.30
N ILE A 160 -1.07 -3.38 -2.40
CA ILE A 160 -1.43 -4.32 -3.45
C ILE A 160 -2.85 -4.83 -3.19
N ASP A 161 -3.16 -5.19 -1.93
CA ASP A 161 -4.51 -5.60 -1.49
C ASP A 161 -5.04 -6.78 -2.33
N ASP A 162 -4.15 -7.71 -2.68
CA ASP A 162 -4.41 -8.69 -3.73
C ASP A 162 -4.02 -10.11 -3.34
N ASN A 163 -2.71 -10.39 -3.22
CA ASN A 163 -2.20 -11.70 -2.81
C ASN A 163 -1.79 -11.66 -1.33
N TYR A 164 -2.73 -11.96 -0.44
CA TYR A 164 -2.49 -11.95 1.00
C TYR A 164 -1.51 -13.04 1.45
N GLY A 165 -1.40 -14.17 0.74
CA GLY A 165 -0.41 -15.21 1.04
C GLY A 165 1.03 -14.70 1.00
N LYS A 166 1.37 -13.77 0.09
CA LYS A 166 2.68 -13.08 0.07
C LYS A 166 2.89 -12.22 1.33
N ALA A 167 1.85 -11.51 1.78
CA ALA A 167 1.91 -10.75 3.03
C ALA A 167 2.03 -11.65 4.26
N VAL A 168 1.28 -12.76 4.33
CA VAL A 168 1.33 -13.74 5.41
C VAL A 168 2.74 -14.32 5.53
N GLY A 169 3.36 -14.78 4.44
CA GLY A 169 4.72 -15.34 4.50
C GLY A 169 5.77 -14.33 5.01
N LEU A 170 5.68 -13.06 4.58
CA LEU A 170 6.56 -11.99 5.06
C LEU A 170 6.30 -11.62 6.54
N PHE A 171 5.03 -11.61 6.97
CA PHE A 171 4.68 -11.44 8.38
C PHE A 171 5.09 -12.63 9.26
N GLU A 172 5.05 -13.86 8.75
CA GLU A 172 5.56 -15.06 9.44
C GLU A 172 7.09 -15.01 9.61
N GLU A 173 7.84 -14.50 8.62
CA GLU A 173 9.28 -14.26 8.79
C GLU A 173 9.57 -13.15 9.81
N ALA A 174 8.81 -12.04 9.78
CA ALA A 174 8.91 -11.00 10.80
C ALA A 174 8.60 -11.54 12.21
N TYR A 175 7.62 -12.45 12.34
CA TYR A 175 7.20 -13.05 13.61
C TYR A 175 8.31 -13.85 14.31
N LYS A 176 9.25 -14.41 13.55
CA LYS A 176 10.39 -15.19 14.07
C LYS A 176 11.48 -14.32 14.70
N LYS A 177 11.51 -13.01 14.43
CA LYS A 177 12.58 -12.11 14.87
C LYS A 177 12.36 -11.66 16.32
N LYS A 178 13.46 -11.49 17.06
CA LYS A 178 13.44 -11.21 18.51
C LYS A 178 13.02 -9.78 18.83
N ASP A 179 13.26 -8.84 17.91
CA ASP A 179 12.97 -7.42 18.02
C ASP A 179 11.52 -7.05 17.64
N MET A 180 10.71 -8.03 17.18
CA MET A 180 9.34 -7.75 16.73
C MET A 180 8.43 -7.23 17.85
N LEU A 181 7.97 -5.99 17.68
CA LEU A 181 7.04 -5.30 18.57
C LEU A 181 5.74 -6.12 18.80
N PRO A 182 5.29 -6.31 20.05
CA PRO A 182 4.07 -7.07 20.35
C PRO A 182 2.82 -6.59 19.60
N ALA A 183 2.62 -5.26 19.48
CA ALA A 183 1.48 -4.69 18.78
C ALA A 183 1.40 -5.09 17.30
N ARG A 184 2.55 -5.28 16.63
CA ARG A 184 2.61 -5.70 15.22
C ARG A 184 2.30 -7.18 15.03
N LYS A 185 2.46 -8.03 16.06
CA LYS A 185 2.15 -9.47 15.99
C LYS A 185 0.67 -9.75 15.74
N ASN A 186 -0.22 -8.89 16.24
CA ASN A 186 -1.67 -9.01 16.07
C ASN A 186 -2.10 -8.93 14.58
N LEU A 187 -1.31 -8.29 13.71
CA LEU A 187 -1.65 -8.11 12.30
C LEU A 187 -1.48 -9.39 11.47
N LEU A 188 -0.66 -10.35 11.92
CA LEU A 188 -0.56 -11.66 11.27
C LEU A 188 -1.91 -12.39 11.29
N SER A 189 -2.64 -12.36 12.42
CA SER A 189 -3.99 -12.93 12.52
C SER A 189 -4.99 -12.28 11.56
N VAL A 190 -4.87 -10.98 11.27
CA VAL A 190 -5.74 -10.28 10.32
C VAL A 190 -5.38 -10.62 8.86
N ALA A 191 -4.08 -10.73 8.56
CA ALA A 191 -3.60 -11.20 7.26
C ALA A 191 -4.01 -12.66 6.98
N LEU A 192 -3.91 -13.54 7.97
CA LEU A 192 -4.37 -14.93 7.87
C LEU A 192 -5.88 -15.03 7.59
N GLN A 193 -6.72 -14.21 8.24
CA GLN A 193 -8.14 -14.11 7.91
C GLN A 193 -8.39 -13.66 6.46
N LYS A 194 -7.67 -12.64 6.01
CA LYS A 194 -7.77 -12.15 4.62
C LYS A 194 -7.25 -13.16 3.60
N ASP A 195 -6.29 -14.00 3.96
CA ASP A 195 -5.84 -15.12 3.12
C ASP A 195 -6.75 -16.37 3.21
N GLY A 196 -7.83 -16.31 4.01
CA GLY A 196 -8.77 -17.41 4.22
C GLY A 196 -8.26 -18.51 5.17
N GLN A 197 -7.09 -18.32 5.78
CA GLN A 197 -6.49 -19.22 6.77
C GLN A 197 -7.05 -18.94 8.18
N VAL A 198 -8.38 -18.99 8.32
CA VAL A 198 -9.11 -18.54 9.52
C VAL A 198 -8.76 -19.37 10.77
N ASP A 199 -8.54 -20.69 10.64
CA ASP A 199 -8.08 -21.54 11.75
C ASP A 199 -6.76 -21.02 12.35
N LYS A 200 -5.76 -20.78 11.49
CA LYS A 200 -4.45 -20.27 11.91
C LYS A 200 -4.53 -18.88 12.53
N ALA A 201 -5.47 -18.04 12.09
CA ALA A 201 -5.70 -16.74 12.71
C ALA A 201 -6.18 -16.89 14.16
N LEU A 202 -7.11 -17.83 14.40
CA LEU A 202 -7.60 -18.14 15.74
C LEU A 202 -6.49 -18.74 16.62
N GLU A 203 -5.70 -19.69 16.08
CA GLU A 203 -4.53 -20.26 16.75
C GLU A 203 -3.50 -19.18 17.14
N ASN A 204 -3.20 -18.25 16.22
CA ASN A 204 -2.27 -17.15 16.45
C ASN A 204 -2.79 -16.20 17.55
N TYR A 205 -4.08 -15.83 17.51
CA TYR A 205 -4.68 -15.05 18.59
C TYR A 205 -4.63 -15.77 19.95
N TYR A 206 -4.91 -17.07 20.04
CA TYR A 206 -4.80 -17.80 21.30
C TYR A 206 -3.35 -17.84 21.84
N GLY A 207 -2.35 -18.02 20.97
CA GLY A 207 -0.94 -17.94 21.36
C GLY A 207 -0.53 -16.55 21.90
N LEU A 208 -1.08 -15.49 21.28
CA LEU A 208 -0.91 -14.11 21.73
C LEU A 208 -1.62 -13.86 23.07
N LEU A 209 -2.87 -14.30 23.23
CA LEU A 209 -3.63 -14.17 24.48
C LEU A 209 -2.93 -14.90 25.63
N ALA A 210 -2.47 -16.14 25.42
CA ALA A 210 -1.73 -16.91 26.43
C ALA A 210 -0.39 -16.26 26.84
N THR A 211 0.17 -15.40 25.98
CA THR A 211 1.35 -14.57 26.30
C THR A 211 0.95 -13.31 27.06
N ALA A 212 -0.11 -12.63 26.62
CA ALA A 212 -0.64 -11.43 27.27
C ALA A 212 -1.19 -11.72 28.68
N ASP A 213 -1.90 -12.83 28.89
CA ASP A 213 -2.38 -13.30 30.20
C ASP A 213 -1.23 -13.46 31.22
N LYS A 214 -0.07 -13.97 30.78
CA LYS A 214 1.11 -14.14 31.64
C LYS A 214 1.69 -12.79 32.07
N LEU A 215 1.75 -11.82 31.15
CA LEU A 215 2.22 -10.46 31.42
C LEU A 215 1.22 -9.70 32.31
N ALA A 216 -0.07 -9.76 32.01
CA ALA A 216 -1.14 -9.12 32.77
C ALA A 216 -1.33 -9.65 34.21
N ARG A 217 -0.86 -10.87 34.49
CA ARG A 217 -0.84 -11.50 35.82
C ARG A 217 0.54 -11.41 36.51
N SER A 218 1.54 -10.82 35.86
CA SER A 218 2.87 -10.64 36.45
C SER A 218 2.84 -9.56 37.55
N LYS A 219 3.80 -9.61 38.48
CA LYS A 219 3.88 -8.63 39.57
C LYS A 219 4.18 -7.21 39.07
N ASP A 220 4.85 -7.12 37.92
CA ASP A 220 5.28 -5.89 37.27
C ASP A 220 4.31 -5.46 36.15
N SER A 221 3.10 -6.04 36.11
CA SER A 221 2.08 -5.78 35.10
C SER A 221 1.70 -4.31 35.00
N GLN A 222 1.74 -3.79 33.79
CA GLN A 222 1.33 -2.44 33.45
C GLN A 222 -0.12 -2.42 32.92
N PHE A 223 -0.72 -1.22 32.87
CA PHE A 223 -2.06 -1.03 32.29
C PHE A 223 -2.12 -1.44 30.81
N SER A 224 -1.04 -1.23 30.05
CA SER A 224 -0.87 -1.65 28.67
C SER A 224 -0.97 -3.18 28.48
N ASP A 225 -0.45 -3.98 29.42
CA ASP A 225 -0.51 -5.44 29.32
C ASP A 225 -1.96 -5.95 29.42
N LYS A 226 -2.73 -5.37 30.34
CA LYS A 226 -4.15 -5.67 30.53
C LYS A 226 -4.97 -5.23 29.33
N SER A 227 -4.77 -3.99 28.87
CA SER A 227 -5.41 -3.48 27.65
C SER A 227 -5.12 -4.34 26.41
N ASN A 228 -3.89 -4.83 26.24
CA ASN A 228 -3.53 -5.74 25.16
C ASN A 228 -4.19 -7.13 25.31
N ARG A 229 -4.24 -7.68 26.53
CA ARG A 229 -4.97 -8.92 26.83
C ARG A 229 -6.45 -8.80 26.46
N ASP A 230 -7.11 -7.74 26.94
CA ASP A 230 -8.55 -7.53 26.73
C ASP A 230 -8.87 -7.26 25.25
N THR A 231 -7.96 -6.58 24.53
CA THR A 231 -8.02 -6.42 23.07
C THR A 231 -7.91 -7.77 22.33
N LEU A 232 -7.04 -8.68 22.79
CA LEU A 232 -6.90 -10.02 22.21
C LEU A 232 -8.12 -10.90 22.47
N GLU A 233 -8.67 -10.85 23.68
CA GLU A 233 -9.93 -11.53 24.05
C GLU A 233 -11.10 -11.06 23.16
N LEU A 234 -11.30 -9.74 23.02
CA LEU A 234 -12.31 -9.17 22.13
C LEU A 234 -12.13 -9.58 20.66
N ASN A 235 -10.89 -9.66 20.18
CA ASN A 235 -10.60 -10.11 18.81
C ASN A 235 -10.95 -11.60 18.61
N ILE A 236 -10.67 -12.45 19.60
CA ILE A 236 -11.04 -13.87 19.60
C ILE A 236 -12.57 -14.02 19.59
N ASP A 237 -13.28 -13.34 20.50
CA ASP A 237 -14.73 -13.38 20.59
C ASP A 237 -15.39 -12.93 19.27
N THR A 238 -14.92 -11.81 18.72
CA THR A 238 -15.37 -11.29 17.42
C THR A 238 -15.14 -12.30 16.29
N LEU A 239 -13.97 -12.98 16.29
CA LEU A 239 -13.66 -13.98 15.29
C LEU A 239 -14.53 -15.23 15.44
N LEU A 240 -14.74 -15.73 16.66
CA LEU A 240 -15.61 -16.88 16.95
C LEU A 240 -17.08 -16.64 16.60
N ILE A 241 -17.58 -15.44 16.89
CA ILE A 241 -18.92 -14.99 16.47
C ILE A 241 -19.03 -15.04 14.95
N ARG A 242 -18.05 -14.46 14.22
CA ARG A 242 -18.02 -14.51 12.76
C ARG A 242 -17.90 -15.92 12.20
N MET A 243 -17.07 -16.78 12.79
CA MET A 243 -16.94 -18.21 12.42
C MET A 243 -18.26 -18.96 12.60
N SER A 244 -19.03 -18.59 13.60
CA SER A 244 -20.38 -19.12 13.81
C SER A 244 -21.36 -18.56 12.76
N GLN A 245 -21.54 -17.24 12.70
CA GLN A 245 -22.48 -16.53 11.81
C GLN A 245 -22.32 -16.85 10.32
N ARG A 246 -21.07 -16.87 9.84
CA ARG A 246 -20.74 -17.13 8.43
C ARG A 246 -20.67 -18.63 8.10
N GLY A 247 -21.05 -19.52 9.04
CA GLY A 247 -21.14 -20.96 8.80
C GLY A 247 -19.80 -21.71 8.69
N TYR A 248 -18.72 -21.13 9.21
CA TYR A 248 -17.36 -21.69 9.07
C TYR A 248 -17.24 -23.09 9.69
N PHE A 249 -17.75 -23.26 10.92
CA PHE A 249 -17.68 -24.54 11.62
C PHE A 249 -18.55 -25.62 10.95
N ALA A 250 -19.70 -25.26 10.39
CA ALA A 250 -20.55 -26.17 9.62
C ALA A 250 -19.86 -26.60 8.31
N SER A 251 -19.29 -25.63 7.58
CA SER A 251 -18.47 -25.88 6.37
C SER A 251 -17.34 -26.88 6.63
N LYS A 252 -16.62 -26.73 7.76
CA LYS A 252 -15.55 -27.65 8.17
C LYS A 252 -16.02 -29.07 8.49
N ARG A 253 -17.29 -29.26 8.89
CA ARG A 253 -17.91 -30.57 9.10
C ARG A 253 -18.62 -31.14 7.86
N GLY A 254 -18.62 -30.40 6.74
CA GLY A 254 -19.38 -30.78 5.54
C GLY A 254 -20.88 -30.62 5.68
N GLU A 255 -21.34 -29.84 6.67
CA GLU A 255 -22.76 -29.59 6.94
C GLU A 255 -23.34 -28.51 6.00
N SER A 256 -24.67 -28.53 5.86
CA SER A 256 -25.38 -27.51 5.07
C SER A 256 -25.24 -26.13 5.68
N LEU A 257 -24.94 -25.13 4.84
CA LEU A 257 -24.90 -23.72 5.27
C LEU A 257 -26.28 -23.04 5.31
N ASN A 258 -27.38 -23.81 5.32
CA ASN A 258 -28.73 -23.26 5.36
C ASN A 258 -29.00 -22.61 6.73
N GLY A 259 -29.48 -21.37 6.73
CA GLY A 259 -29.74 -20.61 7.96
C GLY A 259 -28.55 -19.79 8.49
N TYR A 260 -27.37 -19.90 7.88
CA TYR A 260 -26.23 -19.03 8.15
C TYR A 260 -26.29 -17.74 7.33
N ASP A 261 -25.62 -16.67 7.77
CA ASP A 261 -25.71 -15.34 7.16
C ASP A 261 -25.24 -15.32 5.69
N VAL A 262 -24.37 -16.25 5.30
CA VAL A 262 -23.91 -16.44 3.91
C VAL A 262 -24.94 -17.10 2.98
N THR A 263 -26.10 -17.54 3.48
CA THR A 263 -27.07 -18.32 2.70
C THR A 263 -28.47 -17.68 2.70
N PRO A 264 -29.19 -17.63 1.56
CA PRO A 264 -28.69 -17.90 0.21
C PRO A 264 -27.64 -16.85 -0.22
N PRO A 265 -26.69 -17.22 -1.11
CA PRO A 265 -25.72 -16.27 -1.65
C PRO A 265 -26.41 -15.11 -2.36
N PHE A 266 -25.98 -13.89 -2.06
CA PHE A 266 -26.60 -12.68 -2.58
C PHE A 266 -26.12 -12.40 -4.02
N ASP A 267 -27.06 -12.25 -4.97
CA ASP A 267 -26.77 -11.86 -6.35
C ASP A 267 -26.39 -10.39 -6.41
N VAL A 268 -25.10 -10.10 -6.56
CA VAL A 268 -24.58 -8.73 -6.61
C VAL A 268 -24.99 -8.01 -7.90
N GLY A 269 -25.38 -8.76 -8.94
CA GLY A 269 -25.92 -8.22 -10.20
C GLY A 269 -25.09 -7.10 -10.80
N PHE A 270 -23.77 -7.28 -10.87
CA PHE A 270 -22.85 -6.28 -11.38
C PHE A 270 -23.14 -5.96 -12.85
N SER A 271 -23.14 -4.68 -13.19
CA SER A 271 -23.14 -4.21 -14.58
C SER A 271 -22.33 -2.93 -14.68
N ALA A 272 -21.62 -2.72 -15.79
CA ALA A 272 -20.87 -1.49 -16.03
C ALA A 272 -20.94 -1.01 -17.48
N LYS A 273 -20.88 0.31 -17.65
CA LYS A 273 -20.65 1.03 -18.89
C LYS A 273 -19.48 1.98 -18.68
N ALA A 274 -18.55 2.00 -19.63
CA ALA A 274 -17.47 2.97 -19.69
C ALA A 274 -17.54 3.75 -21.00
N THR A 275 -17.49 5.07 -20.87
CA THR A 275 -17.65 6.02 -21.98
C THR A 275 -16.43 6.94 -22.02
N VAL A 276 -15.76 7.02 -23.16
CA VAL A 276 -14.67 7.99 -23.38
C VAL A 276 -15.31 9.34 -23.70
N VAL A 277 -15.40 10.20 -22.70
CA VAL A 277 -16.04 11.52 -22.87
C VAL A 277 -15.10 12.45 -23.63
N ASP A 278 -13.82 12.48 -23.24
CA ASP A 278 -12.73 13.27 -23.82
C ASP A 278 -11.47 12.38 -23.96
N PRO A 279 -10.45 12.79 -24.74
CA PRO A 279 -9.22 12.01 -24.87
C PRO A 279 -8.56 11.77 -23.50
N ARG A 280 -8.31 10.50 -23.15
CA ARG A 280 -7.84 10.04 -21.81
C ARG A 280 -8.84 10.21 -20.65
N VAL A 281 -10.11 10.48 -20.91
CA VAL A 281 -11.11 10.72 -19.86
C VAL A 281 -12.24 9.71 -19.95
N LEU A 282 -12.35 8.86 -18.93
CA LEU A 282 -13.38 7.83 -18.83
C LEU A 282 -14.49 8.27 -17.85
N LYS A 283 -15.74 8.14 -18.26
CA LYS A 283 -16.89 8.11 -17.35
C LYS A 283 -17.34 6.66 -17.20
N ILE A 284 -17.30 6.14 -15.98
CA ILE A 284 -17.64 4.76 -15.64
C ILE A 284 -18.88 4.76 -14.76
N GLU A 285 -19.92 4.04 -15.17
CA GLU A 285 -21.23 4.02 -14.53
C GLU A 285 -21.78 2.60 -14.46
N GLY A 286 -22.50 2.27 -13.39
CA GLY A 286 -22.99 0.91 -13.22
C GLY A 286 -23.78 0.66 -11.95
N THR A 287 -24.07 -0.63 -11.75
CA THR A 287 -24.93 -1.12 -10.66
C THR A 287 -24.27 -2.26 -9.90
N TRP A 288 -24.66 -2.38 -8.63
CA TRP A 288 -24.20 -3.37 -7.68
C TRP A 288 -25.28 -3.49 -6.60
N ASN A 289 -26.06 -4.57 -6.61
CA ASN A 289 -27.36 -4.66 -5.93
C ASN A 289 -27.31 -4.71 -4.38
N VAL A 290 -26.13 -4.55 -3.79
CA VAL A 290 -25.88 -4.56 -2.34
C VAL A 290 -26.20 -3.19 -1.73
N LEU A 291 -27.06 -3.18 -0.70
CA LEU A 291 -27.51 -1.96 -0.02
C LEU A 291 -26.54 -1.32 0.99
N PRO A 292 -25.69 -2.04 1.76
CA PRO A 292 -24.73 -1.38 2.63
C PRO A 292 -23.70 -0.54 1.86
N VAL A 293 -23.49 0.68 2.35
CA VAL A 293 -22.48 1.62 1.87
C VAL A 293 -21.08 1.07 2.15
N GLY A 294 -20.12 1.38 1.27
CA GLY A 294 -18.71 1.05 1.45
C GLY A 294 -18.18 -0.08 0.57
N THR A 295 -19.00 -0.72 -0.26
CA THR A 295 -18.47 -1.59 -1.33
C THR A 295 -17.65 -0.74 -2.30
N ARG A 296 -16.44 -1.21 -2.63
CA ARG A 296 -15.56 -0.61 -3.63
C ARG A 296 -15.18 -1.66 -4.66
N ILE A 297 -15.66 -1.50 -5.89
CA ILE A 297 -15.32 -2.38 -7.01
C ILE A 297 -14.05 -1.85 -7.64
N ARG A 298 -13.03 -2.69 -7.80
CA ARG A 298 -11.76 -2.26 -8.38
C ARG A 298 -11.90 -2.20 -9.89
N VAL A 299 -11.42 -1.12 -10.49
CA VAL A 299 -11.31 -0.97 -11.94
C VAL A 299 -9.84 -0.79 -12.32
N VAL A 300 -9.41 -1.47 -13.38
CA VAL A 300 -8.06 -1.37 -13.93
C VAL A 300 -8.14 -1.10 -15.43
N LEU A 301 -7.49 -0.04 -15.92
CA LEU A 301 -7.21 0.14 -17.34
C LEU A 301 -5.71 -0.09 -17.56
N ARG A 302 -5.37 -1.09 -18.35
CA ARG A 302 -3.98 -1.45 -18.66
C ARG A 302 -3.82 -1.87 -20.11
N ASP A 303 -2.59 -1.87 -20.60
CA ASP A 303 -2.27 -2.46 -21.91
C ASP A 303 -2.74 -3.93 -21.94
N ALA A 304 -3.31 -4.37 -23.06
CA ALA A 304 -3.85 -5.73 -23.18
C ALA A 304 -2.77 -6.80 -22.95
N ASN A 305 -1.53 -6.50 -23.33
CA ASN A 305 -0.34 -7.33 -23.20
C ASN A 305 0.59 -6.90 -22.04
N TYR A 306 0.07 -6.23 -20.99
CA TYR A 306 0.86 -5.80 -19.85
C TYR A 306 1.63 -6.99 -19.20
N PRO A 307 2.95 -6.90 -18.98
CA PRO A 307 3.75 -8.02 -18.48
C PRO A 307 3.29 -8.55 -17.11
N GLY A 308 3.21 -9.87 -16.95
CA GLY A 308 2.80 -10.51 -15.69
C GLY A 308 1.32 -10.29 -15.30
N ALA A 309 0.49 -9.74 -16.18
CA ALA A 309 -0.92 -9.51 -15.90
C ALA A 309 -1.77 -10.76 -16.13
N GLY A 310 -2.70 -11.03 -15.22
CA GLY A 310 -3.70 -12.09 -15.34
C GLY A 310 -5.10 -11.63 -14.96
N PRO A 311 -6.13 -12.47 -15.14
CA PRO A 311 -7.50 -12.16 -14.73
C PRO A 311 -7.59 -11.78 -13.25
N ALA A 312 -7.91 -10.51 -12.98
CA ALA A 312 -7.94 -9.93 -11.62
C ALA A 312 -6.67 -10.19 -10.78
N THR A 313 -5.49 -10.22 -11.41
CA THR A 313 -4.21 -10.43 -10.71
C THR A 313 -3.04 -9.82 -11.50
N GLN A 314 -1.95 -9.54 -10.82
CA GLN A 314 -0.72 -9.04 -11.42
C GLN A 314 0.49 -9.61 -10.67
N GLU A 315 1.49 -10.09 -11.40
CA GLU A 315 2.80 -10.42 -10.85
C GLU A 315 3.54 -9.13 -10.51
N TRP A 316 3.56 -8.78 -9.23
CA TRP A 316 4.22 -7.56 -8.73
C TRP A 316 5.69 -7.76 -8.41
N ASP A 317 6.12 -8.97 -8.05
CA ASP A 317 7.50 -9.31 -7.66
C ASP A 317 8.29 -10.07 -8.72
N ALA A 318 7.96 -9.87 -10.00
CA ALA A 318 8.63 -10.52 -11.13
C ALA A 318 10.09 -10.05 -11.36
N SER A 319 10.49 -8.90 -10.81
CA SER A 319 11.87 -8.40 -10.85
C SER A 319 12.49 -8.40 -9.46
N GLU A 320 13.69 -8.98 -9.35
CA GLU A 320 14.54 -8.87 -8.16
C GLU A 320 15.45 -7.63 -8.20
N ALA A 321 15.60 -6.99 -9.36
CA ALA A 321 16.51 -5.88 -9.54
C ALA A 321 15.87 -4.55 -9.12
N VAL A 322 16.56 -3.80 -8.25
CA VAL A 322 16.19 -2.43 -7.88
C VAL A 322 16.56 -1.47 -9.01
N ASN A 323 15.73 -1.45 -10.04
CA ASN A 323 15.54 -0.29 -10.91
C ASN A 323 14.50 0.61 -10.23
N LEU A 324 14.69 1.93 -10.24
CA LEU A 324 13.71 2.87 -9.67
C LEU A 324 12.90 3.61 -10.73
N ASP A 325 13.31 3.57 -12.00
CA ASP A 325 12.52 4.10 -13.11
C ASP A 325 11.33 3.18 -13.43
N PRO A 326 10.11 3.71 -13.62
CA PRO A 326 8.97 2.93 -14.10
C PRO A 326 9.07 2.75 -15.62
N PRO A 327 8.46 1.70 -16.20
CA PRO A 327 8.28 1.58 -17.65
C PRO A 327 7.51 2.78 -18.22
N LYS A 328 8.11 3.48 -19.19
CA LYS A 328 7.62 4.76 -19.73
C LYS A 328 6.60 4.61 -20.86
N ASP A 329 6.52 3.42 -21.45
CA ASP A 329 5.63 3.05 -22.55
C ASP A 329 4.35 2.35 -22.07
N LEU A 330 4.40 1.69 -20.91
CA LEU A 330 3.28 0.97 -20.32
C LEU A 330 2.30 1.88 -19.57
N THR A 331 1.02 1.52 -19.62
CA THR A 331 -0.09 2.15 -18.90
C THR A 331 -0.70 1.16 -17.90
N TYR A 332 -0.84 1.58 -16.63
CA TYR A 332 -1.61 0.86 -15.63
C TYR A 332 -2.32 1.86 -14.70
N MET A 333 -3.58 2.15 -15.00
CA MET A 333 -4.48 2.93 -14.14
C MET A 333 -5.29 1.98 -13.27
N GLN A 334 -5.40 2.27 -11.97
CA GLN A 334 -6.27 1.53 -11.05
C GLN A 334 -7.02 2.49 -10.12
N ASP A 335 -8.34 2.37 -10.07
CA ASP A 335 -9.22 3.15 -9.18
C ASP A 335 -10.23 2.22 -8.45
N GLN A 336 -10.94 2.77 -7.46
CA GLN A 336 -11.96 2.10 -6.67
C GLN A 336 -13.33 2.77 -6.88
N LEU A 337 -14.23 2.07 -7.57
CA LEU A 337 -15.60 2.51 -7.82
C LEU A 337 -16.43 2.34 -6.53
N PHE A 338 -16.63 3.45 -5.82
CA PHE A 338 -17.44 3.49 -4.61
C PHE A 338 -18.93 3.32 -4.92
N VAL A 339 -19.58 2.33 -4.30
CA VAL A 339 -21.01 2.08 -4.44
C VAL A 339 -21.80 2.88 -3.42
N ARG A 340 -22.76 3.69 -3.91
CA ARG A 340 -23.77 4.41 -3.12
C ARG A 340 -25.15 4.05 -3.67
N ASN A 341 -26.07 3.65 -2.80
CA ASN A 341 -27.46 3.31 -3.16
C ASN A 341 -27.58 2.32 -4.35
N ARG A 342 -26.77 1.26 -4.33
CA ARG A 342 -26.65 0.21 -5.38
C ARG A 342 -26.13 0.66 -6.74
N LYS A 343 -25.57 1.87 -6.85
CA LYS A 343 -25.01 2.44 -8.08
C LYS A 343 -23.59 2.96 -7.84
N PHE A 344 -22.83 3.08 -8.91
CA PHE A 344 -21.57 3.82 -8.94
C PHE A 344 -21.52 4.69 -10.19
N SER A 345 -20.92 5.88 -10.07
CA SER A 345 -20.59 6.76 -11.19
C SER A 345 -19.27 7.45 -10.84
N ARG A 346 -18.27 7.35 -11.73
CA ARG A 346 -16.92 7.88 -11.52
C ARG A 346 -16.41 8.45 -12.84
N LYS A 347 -16.00 9.72 -12.83
CA LYS A 347 -15.12 10.28 -13.86
C LYS A 347 -13.67 9.98 -13.44
N ILE A 348 -12.87 9.44 -14.36
CA ILE A 348 -11.45 9.17 -14.23
C ILE A 348 -10.76 10.01 -15.31
N ASP A 349 -10.01 11.02 -14.88
CA ASP A 349 -9.28 11.90 -15.78
C ASP A 349 -7.78 11.53 -15.78
N MET A 350 -7.31 10.97 -16.90
CA MET A 350 -5.90 10.63 -17.13
C MET A 350 -5.25 11.64 -18.11
N SER A 351 -5.92 12.74 -18.46
CA SER A 351 -5.48 13.65 -19.52
C SER A 351 -4.30 14.54 -19.10
N LYS A 352 -4.14 14.75 -17.79
CA LYS A 352 -3.13 15.62 -17.20
C LYS A 352 -1.79 14.91 -17.00
N ASP A 353 -1.86 13.66 -16.55
CA ASP A 353 -0.69 12.84 -16.19
C ASP A 353 -0.24 11.94 -17.36
N ILE A 354 0.10 12.55 -18.50
CA ILE A 354 0.38 11.82 -19.76
C ILE A 354 1.59 10.87 -19.65
N THR A 355 2.56 11.17 -18.79
CA THR A 355 3.72 10.29 -18.50
C THR A 355 3.34 9.06 -17.67
N MET A 356 2.28 9.17 -16.86
CA MET A 356 1.68 8.08 -16.10
C MET A 356 0.75 7.22 -16.96
N TYR A 357 0.05 7.87 -17.90
CA TYR A 357 -0.94 7.25 -18.78
C TYR A 357 -0.61 7.53 -20.27
N PRO A 358 0.52 6.99 -20.78
CA PRO A 358 1.02 7.36 -22.10
C PRO A 358 0.12 6.87 -23.23
N LEU A 359 -0.54 5.72 -23.03
CA LEU A 359 -1.40 5.03 -24.00
C LEU A 359 -0.68 4.76 -25.34
N THR A 360 0.48 4.09 -25.27
CA THR A 360 1.31 3.79 -26.45
C THR A 360 0.82 2.58 -27.25
N SER A 361 0.45 1.49 -26.55
CA SER A 361 -0.06 0.23 -27.10
C SER A 361 -1.28 0.43 -28.00
N LYS A 362 -1.59 -0.55 -28.85
CA LYS A 362 -2.76 -0.50 -29.74
C LYS A 362 -4.06 -0.84 -29.01
N ASP A 363 -3.98 -1.77 -28.06
CA ASP A 363 -5.13 -2.44 -27.44
C ASP A 363 -5.01 -2.44 -25.92
N TYR A 364 -6.14 -2.20 -25.27
CA TYR A 364 -6.30 -2.06 -23.83
C TYR A 364 -7.40 -2.96 -23.31
N VAL A 365 -7.28 -3.33 -22.04
CA VAL A 365 -8.36 -3.97 -21.28
C VAL A 365 -8.77 -3.08 -20.12
N LEU A 366 -10.08 -2.88 -20.00
CA LEU A 366 -10.73 -2.27 -18.86
C LEU A 366 -11.37 -3.39 -18.03
N GLU A 367 -10.68 -3.78 -16.97
CA GLU A 367 -11.04 -4.88 -16.08
C GLU A 367 -11.80 -4.35 -14.87
N PHE A 368 -12.87 -5.03 -14.50
CA PHE A 368 -13.63 -4.79 -13.28
C PHE A 368 -13.56 -6.03 -12.42
N TYR A 369 -13.19 -5.88 -11.16
CA TYR A 369 -13.25 -7.00 -10.23
C TYR A 369 -13.51 -6.62 -8.78
N TYR A 370 -13.96 -7.62 -8.04
CA TYR A 370 -14.25 -7.50 -6.62
C TYR A 370 -13.82 -8.78 -5.89
N ASN A 371 -12.94 -8.58 -4.90
CA ASN A 371 -12.41 -9.63 -4.04
C ASN A 371 -13.10 -9.56 -2.66
N PRO A 372 -13.83 -10.59 -2.22
CA PRO A 372 -14.50 -10.57 -0.91
C PRO A 372 -13.49 -10.46 0.25
N ARG A 373 -12.27 -10.97 0.07
CA ARG A 373 -11.19 -10.90 1.06
C ARG A 373 -10.67 -9.48 1.30
N SER A 374 -10.77 -8.57 0.32
CA SER A 374 -10.42 -7.15 0.50
C SER A 374 -11.52 -6.31 1.13
N SER A 375 -12.72 -6.87 1.27
CA SER A 375 -13.89 -6.10 1.69
C SER A 375 -13.89 -5.76 3.19
N PRO A 376 -14.56 -4.65 3.57
CA PRO A 376 -14.77 -4.31 4.98
C PRO A 376 -15.51 -5.45 5.73
N PRO A 377 -15.29 -5.60 7.05
CA PRO A 377 -15.87 -6.71 7.81
C PRO A 377 -17.39 -6.81 7.73
N HIS A 378 -18.12 -5.67 7.72
CA HIS A 378 -19.58 -5.65 7.62
C HIS A 378 -20.14 -6.14 6.27
N ILE A 379 -19.33 -6.08 5.20
CA ILE A 379 -19.69 -6.68 3.91
C ILE A 379 -19.39 -8.18 3.93
N GLN A 380 -18.24 -8.56 4.51
CA GLN A 380 -17.89 -9.97 4.72
C GLN A 380 -18.84 -10.70 5.68
N ASP A 381 -19.51 -9.99 6.58
CA ASP A 381 -20.54 -10.59 7.46
C ASP A 381 -21.72 -11.15 6.63
N LYS A 382 -22.02 -10.58 5.45
CA LYS A 382 -22.95 -11.19 4.46
C LYS A 382 -22.27 -12.09 3.44
N PHE A 383 -21.04 -11.79 3.03
CA PHE A 383 -20.36 -12.47 1.93
C PHE A 383 -19.47 -13.66 2.33
N GLY A 384 -19.16 -13.83 3.61
CA GLY A 384 -18.13 -14.77 4.06
C GLY A 384 -16.71 -14.24 3.82
N TRP A 385 -15.70 -15.10 4.06
CA TRP A 385 -14.29 -14.74 3.80
C TRP A 385 -13.94 -14.90 2.33
N ASN A 386 -14.44 -15.96 1.69
CA ASN A 386 -14.10 -16.33 0.33
C ASN A 386 -15.22 -15.99 -0.67
N GLY A 387 -16.23 -15.24 -0.23
CA GLY A 387 -17.38 -14.87 -1.05
C GLY A 387 -18.47 -15.93 -1.10
N GLU A 388 -18.47 -16.89 -0.16
CA GLU A 388 -19.47 -17.95 -0.01
C GLU A 388 -20.90 -17.40 -0.12
N GLY A 389 -21.15 -16.24 0.50
CA GLY A 389 -22.43 -15.54 0.52
C GLY A 389 -22.65 -14.49 -0.56
N MET A 390 -21.84 -14.48 -1.61
CA MET A 390 -22.11 -13.72 -2.83
C MET A 390 -22.16 -14.63 -4.08
N THR A 391 -22.89 -14.16 -5.08
CA THR A 391 -22.92 -14.72 -6.43
C THR A 391 -23.10 -13.57 -7.43
N ASP A 392 -22.82 -13.82 -8.70
CA ASP A 392 -23.23 -12.96 -9.80
C ASP A 392 -23.69 -13.86 -10.95
N LYS A 393 -24.83 -13.53 -11.58
CA LYS A 393 -25.38 -14.35 -12.68
C LYS A 393 -24.55 -14.34 -13.97
N ASN A 394 -23.68 -13.35 -14.16
CA ASN A 394 -22.99 -13.09 -15.42
C ASN A 394 -21.45 -13.11 -15.28
N PHE A 395 -20.92 -12.67 -14.14
CA PHE A 395 -19.49 -12.36 -13.95
C PHE A 395 -18.87 -13.02 -12.71
N LEU A 396 -19.52 -14.03 -12.13
CA LEU A 396 -18.90 -14.85 -11.09
C LEU A 396 -17.82 -15.74 -11.71
N ASN A 397 -16.60 -15.67 -11.18
CA ASN A 397 -15.48 -16.47 -11.61
C ASN A 397 -14.78 -17.09 -10.38
N THR A 398 -14.70 -18.42 -10.34
CA THR A 398 -14.06 -19.20 -9.28
C THR A 398 -12.65 -19.67 -9.63
N ASP A 399 -12.25 -19.52 -10.89
CA ASP A 399 -11.01 -20.07 -11.43
C ASP A 399 -9.89 -19.02 -11.39
N VAL A 400 -10.26 -17.74 -11.47
CA VAL A 400 -9.44 -16.55 -11.20
C VAL A 400 -8.63 -16.70 -9.90
N ARG A 401 -9.24 -17.23 -8.83
CA ARG A 401 -8.58 -17.52 -7.56
C ARG A 401 -9.13 -18.78 -6.92
N LYS A 402 -8.32 -19.84 -6.90
CA LYS A 402 -8.69 -21.13 -6.32
C LYS A 402 -9.25 -20.96 -4.90
N GLY A 403 -10.48 -21.43 -4.69
CA GLY A 403 -11.16 -21.36 -3.39
C GLY A 403 -11.70 -19.99 -3.01
N THR A 404 -11.71 -19.00 -3.92
CA THR A 404 -12.34 -17.69 -3.71
C THR A 404 -13.30 -17.37 -4.86
N ARG A 405 -14.52 -16.95 -4.52
CA ARG A 405 -15.47 -16.38 -5.47
C ARG A 405 -15.04 -14.95 -5.77
N VAL A 406 -14.73 -14.67 -7.04
CA VAL A 406 -14.35 -13.33 -7.50
C VAL A 406 -15.38 -12.89 -8.54
N MET A 407 -15.91 -11.67 -8.42
CA MET A 407 -16.59 -11.05 -9.56
C MET A 407 -15.49 -10.52 -10.48
N PHE A 408 -15.45 -10.94 -11.75
CA PHE A 408 -14.48 -10.46 -12.74
C PHE A 408 -15.11 -10.34 -14.12
N THR A 409 -14.88 -9.22 -14.78
CA THR A 409 -15.18 -9.04 -16.21
C THR A 409 -14.20 -8.05 -16.85
N SER A 410 -14.07 -8.11 -18.18
CA SER A 410 -13.12 -7.31 -18.94
C SER A 410 -13.74 -6.80 -20.23
N LEU A 411 -13.57 -5.51 -20.50
CA LEU A 411 -14.01 -4.86 -21.74
C LEU A 411 -12.78 -4.41 -22.53
N ARG A 412 -12.71 -4.75 -23.82
CA ARG A 412 -11.61 -4.33 -24.70
C ARG A 412 -11.83 -2.92 -25.22
N MET A 413 -10.77 -2.13 -25.29
CA MET A 413 -10.77 -0.78 -25.87
C MET A 413 -9.52 -0.58 -26.73
N THR A 414 -9.62 0.15 -27.83
CA THR A 414 -8.44 0.51 -28.63
C THR A 414 -7.86 1.85 -28.20
N ARG A 415 -6.59 2.08 -28.52
CA ARG A 415 -5.94 3.39 -28.32
C ARG A 415 -6.71 4.53 -28.98
N ASP A 416 -7.24 4.30 -30.18
CA ASP A 416 -7.91 5.34 -30.94
C ASP A 416 -9.30 5.65 -30.38
N GLN A 417 -9.96 4.69 -29.70
CA GLN A 417 -11.10 4.98 -28.84
C GLN A 417 -10.68 5.85 -27.64
N LEU A 418 -9.71 5.41 -26.83
CA LEU A 418 -9.29 6.12 -25.62
C LEU A 418 -8.76 7.54 -25.88
N LEU A 419 -8.20 7.79 -27.06
CA LEU A 419 -7.67 9.09 -27.49
C LEU A 419 -8.59 9.86 -28.45
N LYS A 420 -9.80 9.35 -28.75
CA LYS A 420 -10.76 9.91 -29.71
C LYS A 420 -10.12 10.30 -31.06
N ARG A 421 -9.41 9.34 -31.66
CA ARG A 421 -8.67 9.47 -32.93
C ARG A 421 -9.41 8.79 -34.09
N GLY A 422 -9.07 9.17 -35.32
CA GLY A 422 -9.68 8.60 -36.53
C GLY A 422 -11.20 8.82 -36.56
N GLU A 423 -11.95 7.75 -36.75
CA GLU A 423 -13.43 7.75 -36.72
C GLU A 423 -14.04 8.14 -35.35
N TRP A 424 -13.25 8.13 -34.27
CA TRP A 424 -13.70 8.42 -32.91
C TRP A 424 -13.58 9.89 -32.52
N ARG A 425 -13.21 10.79 -33.45
CA ARG A 425 -13.16 12.24 -33.20
C ARG A 425 -14.53 12.81 -32.85
N ASP A 426 -15.52 12.55 -33.71
CA ASP A 426 -16.89 13.08 -33.62
C ASP A 426 -17.88 12.07 -33.00
N ARG A 427 -17.38 10.90 -32.59
CA ARG A 427 -18.15 9.85 -31.91
C ARG A 427 -17.75 9.77 -30.45
N THR A 428 -18.62 9.19 -29.64
CA THR A 428 -18.33 8.90 -28.22
C THR A 428 -18.11 7.41 -28.05
N PRO A 429 -16.85 6.92 -27.94
CA PRO A 429 -16.58 5.51 -27.68
C PRO A 429 -17.24 5.06 -26.38
N THR A 430 -17.98 3.95 -26.44
CA THR A 430 -18.65 3.36 -25.28
C THR A 430 -18.51 1.85 -25.33
N VAL A 431 -18.09 1.26 -24.22
CA VAL A 431 -18.08 -0.18 -23.99
C VAL A 431 -18.92 -0.50 -22.76
N LYS A 432 -19.62 -1.63 -22.75
CA LYS A 432 -20.50 -2.02 -21.64
C LYS A 432 -20.58 -3.53 -21.48
N THR A 433 -20.90 -3.98 -20.27
CA THR A 433 -21.21 -5.38 -19.99
C THR A 433 -22.51 -5.79 -20.70
N ALA A 434 -22.63 -7.06 -21.11
CA ALA A 434 -23.77 -7.52 -21.91
C ALA A 434 -25.14 -7.36 -21.22
N ASN A 435 -25.14 -7.38 -19.88
CA ASN A 435 -26.31 -7.19 -19.02
C ASN A 435 -26.59 -5.72 -18.65
N TYR A 436 -25.80 -4.75 -19.15
CA TYR A 436 -25.97 -3.35 -18.77
C TYR A 436 -27.23 -2.74 -19.40
N VAL A 437 -28.14 -2.28 -18.53
CA VAL A 437 -29.37 -1.56 -18.90
C VAL A 437 -29.16 -0.07 -18.73
N GLU A 438 -29.58 0.73 -19.71
CA GLU A 438 -29.52 2.19 -19.61
C GLU A 438 -30.46 2.71 -18.51
N VAL A 439 -29.94 3.61 -17.66
CA VAL A 439 -30.70 4.21 -16.57
C VAL A 439 -31.31 5.52 -17.07
N ASN A 440 -32.64 5.60 -17.12
CA ASN A 440 -33.33 6.83 -17.53
C ASN A 440 -32.95 8.01 -16.64
N ASN A 441 -32.63 9.15 -17.27
CA ASN A 441 -32.01 10.32 -16.65
C ASN A 441 -32.87 11.01 -15.56
N GLU A 442 -34.17 10.71 -15.44
CA GLU A 442 -35.05 11.34 -14.44
C GLU A 442 -34.59 11.09 -13.00
N TYR A 443 -33.93 9.97 -12.74
CA TYR A 443 -33.36 9.66 -11.42
C TYR A 443 -32.05 10.39 -11.08
N ASN A 444 -31.43 11.11 -12.02
CA ASN A 444 -30.19 11.88 -11.76
C ASN A 444 -30.43 13.20 -11.00
N LYS A 445 -31.69 13.58 -10.73
CA LYS A 445 -32.02 14.57 -9.69
C LYS A 445 -31.91 14.02 -8.26
N GLY A 446 -31.62 12.73 -8.11
CA GLY A 446 -31.49 12.03 -6.84
C GLY A 446 -30.17 12.31 -6.11
N ASP A 447 -29.91 13.57 -5.75
CA ASP A 447 -29.36 13.82 -4.42
C ASP A 447 -30.41 13.38 -3.41
N ALA A 448 -30.49 12.06 -3.21
CA ALA A 448 -31.30 11.45 -2.19
C ALA A 448 -30.67 11.83 -0.86
N LEU A 449 -31.14 12.97 -0.33
CA LEU A 449 -31.14 13.26 1.09
C LEU A 449 -31.50 11.97 1.82
N LEU A 450 -30.54 11.49 2.60
CA LEU A 450 -30.80 10.48 3.61
C LEU A 450 -31.69 11.17 4.63
N ASP A 451 -33.01 11.00 4.48
CA ASP A 451 -33.94 11.19 5.58
C ASP A 451 -33.64 10.09 6.60
N VAL A 452 -32.72 10.41 7.52
CA VAL A 452 -32.36 9.56 8.65
C VAL A 452 -33.46 9.76 9.69
N PRO A 453 -34.37 8.80 9.93
CA PRO A 453 -35.54 9.03 10.75
C PRO A 453 -35.22 8.91 12.26
N SER A 454 -34.20 9.64 12.73
CA SER A 454 -33.91 9.87 14.15
C SER A 454 -32.72 10.82 14.37
N LEU A 455 -32.81 12.07 13.94
CA LEU A 455 -32.08 13.17 14.60
C LEU A 455 -33.07 14.27 14.97
N LEU A 456 -33.54 14.23 16.23
CA LEU A 456 -34.25 15.33 16.86
C LEU A 456 -33.28 16.50 17.04
N GLY A 457 -33.12 17.30 15.99
CA GLY A 457 -32.55 18.63 16.10
C GLY A 457 -33.43 19.47 17.03
N GLY A 458 -32.84 19.98 18.11
CA GLY A 458 -33.52 20.91 19.01
C GLY A 458 -33.97 22.18 18.27
N LYS A 459 -35.01 22.81 18.80
CA LYS A 459 -35.46 24.15 18.39
C LYS A 459 -34.41 25.21 18.72
#